data_AF-A0A316LL15-F1
#
_entry.id   AF-A0A316LL15-F1
#
_cell.length_a   1.000
_cell.length_b   1.000
_cell.length_c   1.000
_cell.angle_alpha   90.00
_cell.angle_beta   90.00
_cell.angle_gamma   90.00
#
_symmetry.space_group_name_H-M   'P 1'
#
loop_
_entity.id
_entity.type
_entity.pdbx_description
1 polymer ?
#
loop_
_entity_poly.entity_id
_entity_poly.type
_entity_poly.pdbx_seq_one_letter_code
_entity_poly.pdbx_strand_id
1 'polypeptide(L)'
;MIINLNLDVIGNALFILASMFFMHVVADFNLQGIMASMKQKTWWQKQEGYDEEDNGNDYKFPLFWHSLQWSFCIMLPLFIANGLKINLVGLIFFCLNIWWHYKTNDAKANKYFLNLVDDQIIHILQIVATFIGCGICLYF
;
A
#
# COMPACT_ATOMS: atom_id res chain seq x y z
N MET A 1 -18.06 36.60 -8.87
CA MET A 1 -17.20 35.57 -9.49
C MET A 1 -17.55 34.25 -8.81
N ILE A 2 -18.56 33.55 -9.33
CA ILE A 2 -18.90 32.21 -8.84
C ILE A 2 -17.79 31.31 -9.39
N ILE A 3 -17.01 30.72 -8.50
CA ILE A 3 -16.06 29.67 -8.87
C ILE A 3 -16.95 28.55 -9.44
N ASN A 4 -17.02 28.42 -10.76
CA ASN A 4 -17.53 27.22 -11.42
C ASN A 4 -16.53 26.10 -11.11
N LEU A 5 -16.58 25.61 -9.88
CA LEU A 5 -16.00 24.33 -9.51
C LEU A 5 -16.64 23.33 -10.46
N ASN A 6 -15.84 22.80 -11.39
CA ASN A 6 -16.30 21.81 -12.33
C ASN A 6 -16.64 20.55 -11.53
N LEU A 7 -17.94 20.39 -11.20
CA LEU A 7 -18.43 19.34 -10.31
C LEU A 7 -18.02 17.95 -10.80
N ASP A 8 -17.86 17.78 -12.10
CA ASP A 8 -17.38 16.54 -12.71
C ASP A 8 -15.93 16.23 -12.33
N VAL A 9 -15.07 17.25 -12.24
CA VAL A 9 -13.66 17.09 -11.80
C VAL A 9 -13.61 16.64 -10.35
N ILE A 10 -14.42 17.26 -9.48
CA ILE A 10 -14.50 16.88 -8.07
C ILE A 10 -15.06 15.47 -7.92
N GLY A 11 -16.13 15.15 -8.65
CA GLY A 11 -16.74 13.83 -8.66
C GLY A 11 -15.75 12.74 -9.06
N ASN A 12 -15.00 12.96 -10.14
CA ASN A 12 -13.96 12.03 -10.61
C ASN A 12 -12.84 11.86 -9.58
N ALA A 13 -12.36 12.96 -8.99
CA ALA A 13 -11.33 12.93 -7.97
C ALA A 13 -11.77 12.12 -6.73
N LEU A 14 -13.00 12.35 -6.25
CA LEU A 14 -13.57 11.58 -5.13
C LEU A 14 -13.76 10.10 -5.47
N PHE A 15 -14.18 9.79 -6.70
CA PHE A 15 -14.34 8.41 -7.15
C PHE A 15 -13.01 7.67 -7.23
N ILE A 16 -11.93 8.32 -7.69
CA ILE A 16 -10.59 7.75 -7.64
C ILE A 16 -10.17 7.48 -6.20
N LEU A 17 -10.30 8.47 -5.31
CA LEU A 17 -9.92 8.29 -3.91
C LEU A 17 -10.70 7.14 -3.25
N ALA A 18 -12.02 7.06 -3.48
CA ALA A 18 -12.84 5.96 -3.02
C ALA A 18 -12.38 4.60 -3.59
N SER A 19 -11.99 4.57 -4.87
CA SER A 19 -11.43 3.37 -5.51
C SER A 19 -10.08 2.97 -4.90
N MET A 20 -9.21 3.92 -4.54
CA MET A 20 -7.95 3.62 -3.85
C MET A 20 -8.19 2.98 -2.48
N PHE A 21 -9.17 3.48 -1.71
CA PHE A 21 -9.57 2.86 -0.45
C PHE A 21 -10.16 1.46 -0.65
N PHE A 22 -11.02 1.29 -1.67
CA PHE A 22 -11.56 -0.03 -2.02
C PHE A 22 -10.44 -1.02 -2.36
N MET A 23 -9.45 -0.60 -3.16
CA MET A 23 -8.30 -1.43 -3.50
C MET A 23 -7.42 -1.75 -2.29
N HIS A 24 -7.30 -0.85 -1.32
CA HIS A 24 -6.65 -1.14 -0.04
C HIS A 24 -7.38 -2.26 0.71
N VAL A 25 -8.71 -2.19 0.82
CA VAL A 25 -9.50 -3.22 1.48
C VAL A 25 -9.30 -4.57 0.79
N VAL A 26 -9.43 -4.59 -0.54
CA VAL A 26 -9.21 -5.81 -1.34
C VAL A 26 -7.80 -6.37 -1.13
N ALA A 27 -6.78 -5.53 -1.21
CA ALA A 27 -5.39 -5.99 -1.09
C ALA A 27 -5.07 -6.51 0.31
N ASP A 28 -5.48 -5.82 1.36
CA ASP A 28 -5.06 -6.11 2.73
C ASP A 28 -5.96 -7.13 3.45
N PHE A 29 -7.22 -7.28 3.03
CA PHE A 29 -8.18 -8.19 3.67
C PHE A 29 -8.63 -9.36 2.80
N ASN A 30 -8.47 -9.29 1.47
CA ASN A 30 -8.93 -10.36 0.56
C ASN A 30 -7.78 -11.09 -0.14
N LEU A 31 -6.72 -10.39 -0.55
CA LEU A 31 -5.68 -10.96 -1.41
C LEU A 31 -4.49 -11.59 -0.67
N GLN A 32 -4.39 -11.49 0.66
CA GLN A 32 -3.18 -11.92 1.38
C GLN A 32 -2.93 -13.44 1.32
N GLY A 33 -3.97 -14.29 1.40
CA GLY A 33 -3.82 -15.75 1.38
C GLY A 33 -2.71 -16.28 2.31
N ILE A 34 -1.84 -17.15 1.80
CA ILE A 34 -0.69 -17.70 2.54
C ILE A 34 0.37 -16.63 2.88
N MET A 35 0.44 -15.53 2.11
CA MET A 35 1.39 -14.44 2.33
C MET A 35 1.13 -13.74 3.68
N ALA A 36 -0.11 -13.75 4.16
CA ALA A 36 -0.47 -13.29 5.51
C ALA A 36 0.34 -13.99 6.61
N SER A 37 0.61 -15.28 6.42
CA SER A 37 1.39 -16.10 7.33
C SER A 37 2.89 -15.98 7.04
N MET A 38 3.31 -16.09 5.77
CA MET A 38 4.72 -16.07 5.39
C MET A 38 5.44 -14.74 5.69
N LYS A 39 4.72 -13.63 5.81
CA LYS A 39 5.30 -12.34 6.22
C LYS A 39 5.62 -12.24 7.72
N GLN A 40 5.26 -13.26 8.51
CA GLN A 40 5.50 -13.34 9.94
C GLN A 40 6.69 -14.26 10.23
N LYS A 41 7.69 -13.77 10.96
CA LYS A 41 8.87 -14.57 11.35
C LYS A 41 8.49 -15.82 12.14
N THR A 42 7.47 -15.72 12.98
CA THR A 42 6.95 -16.83 13.80
C THR A 42 6.34 -17.96 12.97
N TRP A 43 5.95 -17.72 11.72
CA TRP A 43 5.50 -18.78 10.81
C TRP A 43 6.68 -19.63 10.34
N TRP A 44 7.82 -18.99 10.02
CA TRP A 44 9.06 -19.66 9.60
C TRP A 44 9.68 -20.48 10.73
N GLN A 45 9.67 -19.95 11.95
CA GLN A 45 10.14 -20.65 13.16
C GLN A 45 9.41 -21.98 13.44
N LYS A 46 8.25 -22.19 12.84
CA LYS A 46 7.46 -23.42 12.98
C LYS A 46 7.68 -24.42 11.84
N GLN A 47 8.44 -24.06 10.81
CA GLN A 47 8.71 -24.94 9.68
C GLN A 47 9.81 -25.94 10.04
N GLU A 48 9.72 -27.14 9.45
CA GLU A 48 10.75 -28.16 9.58
C GLU A 48 12.07 -27.65 8.97
N GLY A 49 13.19 -27.87 9.66
CA GLY A 49 14.51 -27.42 9.20
C GLY A 49 14.76 -25.91 9.36
N TYR A 50 13.94 -25.20 10.14
CA TYR A 50 14.22 -23.80 10.46
C TYR A 50 15.54 -23.65 11.24
N ASP A 51 16.40 -22.77 10.73
CA ASP A 51 17.63 -22.32 11.35
C ASP A 51 17.65 -20.78 11.35
N GLU A 52 18.06 -20.16 12.47
CA GLU A 52 18.02 -18.70 12.63
C GLU A 52 19.13 -18.00 11.83
N GLU A 53 20.28 -18.64 11.62
CA GLU A 53 21.40 -18.08 10.86
C GLU A 53 21.07 -18.05 9.37
N ASP A 54 20.53 -19.15 8.84
CA ASP A 54 20.21 -19.29 7.42
C ASP A 54 18.86 -18.65 7.05
N ASN A 55 17.80 -18.92 7.83
CA ASN A 55 16.41 -18.63 7.43
C ASN A 55 15.77 -17.51 8.27
N GLY A 56 16.51 -16.89 9.20
CA GLY A 56 16.01 -15.85 10.11
C GLY A 56 15.41 -14.62 9.41
N ASN A 57 15.75 -14.41 8.13
CA ASN A 57 15.31 -13.29 7.32
C ASN A 57 14.31 -13.64 6.21
N ASP A 58 13.92 -14.91 6.05
CA ASP A 58 13.07 -15.36 4.94
C ASP A 58 11.71 -14.64 4.91
N TYR A 59 11.17 -14.32 6.08
CA TYR A 59 9.93 -13.57 6.23
C TYR A 59 9.95 -12.17 5.58
N LYS A 60 11.14 -11.59 5.37
CA LYS A 60 11.28 -10.26 4.75
C LYS A 60 10.89 -10.26 3.29
N PHE A 61 11.07 -11.38 2.58
CA PHE A 61 10.76 -11.44 1.15
C PHE A 61 9.25 -11.46 0.87
N PRO A 62 8.43 -12.32 1.53
CA PRO A 62 6.97 -12.21 1.47
C PRO A 62 6.44 -10.86 1.96
N LEU A 63 7.09 -10.27 2.98
CA LEU A 63 6.74 -8.94 3.47
C LEU A 63 6.94 -7.87 2.40
N PHE A 64 8.05 -7.91 1.65
CA PHE A 64 8.30 -7.03 0.52
C PHE A 64 7.28 -7.22 -0.60
N TRP A 65 6.99 -8.46 -0.98
CA TRP A 65 6.00 -8.74 -2.04
C TRP A 65 4.59 -8.29 -1.66
N HIS A 66 4.20 -8.46 -0.39
CA HIS A 66 2.94 -7.91 0.13
C HIS A 66 2.91 -6.40 -0.05
N SER A 67 4.00 -5.72 0.32
CA SER A 67 4.11 -4.26 0.17
C SER A 67 4.08 -3.79 -1.28
N LEU A 68 4.73 -4.52 -2.18
CA LEU A 68 4.69 -4.24 -3.61
C LEU A 68 3.28 -4.42 -4.16
N GLN A 69 2.65 -5.56 -3.89
CA GLN A 69 1.28 -5.87 -4.31
C GLN A 69 0.31 -4.80 -3.79
N TRP A 70 0.37 -4.48 -2.50
CA TRP A 70 -0.52 -3.50 -1.89
C TRP A 70 -0.34 -2.11 -2.50
N SER A 71 0.91 -1.66 -2.65
CA SER A 71 1.23 -0.36 -3.25
C SER A 71 0.76 -0.27 -4.70
N PHE A 72 0.88 -1.37 -5.45
CA PHE A 72 0.37 -1.46 -6.81
C PHE A 72 -1.16 -1.34 -6.83
N CYS A 73 -1.86 -2.10 -5.97
CA CYS A 73 -3.31 -2.07 -5.88
C CYS A 73 -3.86 -0.68 -5.56
N ILE A 74 -3.31 0.01 -4.55
CA ILE A 74 -3.82 1.33 -4.18
C ILE A 74 -3.50 2.43 -5.21
N MET A 75 -2.45 2.27 -6.01
CA MET A 75 -2.08 3.24 -7.05
C MET A 75 -2.70 2.94 -8.41
N LEU A 76 -3.24 1.73 -8.62
CA LEU A 76 -3.86 1.33 -9.88
C LEU A 76 -4.98 2.28 -10.35
N PRO A 77 -5.90 2.77 -9.49
CA PRO A 77 -6.91 3.75 -9.91
C PRO A 77 -6.30 5.04 -10.47
N LEU A 78 -5.21 5.54 -9.88
CA LEU A 78 -4.48 6.71 -10.37
C LEU A 78 -3.81 6.42 -11.71
N PHE A 79 -3.20 5.24 -11.87
CA PHE A 79 -2.57 4.86 -13.13
C PHE A 79 -3.61 4.77 -14.26
N ILE A 80 -4.76 4.17 -14.02
CA ILE A 80 -5.84 4.08 -15.00
C ILE A 80 -6.33 5.49 -15.37
N ALA A 81 -6.54 6.36 -14.38
CA ALA A 81 -6.95 7.74 -14.62
C ALA A 81 -5.93 8.54 -15.45
N ASN A 82 -4.63 8.22 -15.34
CA ASN A 82 -3.58 8.83 -16.14
C ASN A 82 -3.30 8.11 -17.48
N GLY A 83 -4.18 7.22 -17.93
CA GLY A 83 -3.97 6.44 -19.15
C GLY A 83 -2.73 5.54 -19.09
N LEU A 84 -2.45 4.98 -17.92
CA LEU A 84 -1.31 4.08 -17.61
C LEU A 84 0.07 4.71 -17.78
N LYS A 85 0.15 6.04 -17.78
CA LYS A 85 1.42 6.77 -17.78
C LYS A 85 1.85 7.04 -16.34
N ILE A 86 3.10 6.73 -16.01
CA ILE A 86 3.67 7.01 -14.70
C ILE A 86 4.80 8.01 -14.90
N ASN A 87 4.63 9.22 -14.36
CA ASN A 87 5.69 10.22 -14.33
C ASN A 87 6.63 9.98 -13.13
N LEU A 88 7.69 10.77 -13.03
CA LEU A 88 8.68 10.63 -11.95
C LEU A 88 8.05 10.76 -10.55
N VAL A 89 7.08 11.66 -10.36
CA VAL A 89 6.39 11.84 -9.08
C VAL A 89 5.64 10.57 -8.71
N GLY A 90 4.88 9.99 -9.64
CA GLY A 90 4.18 8.72 -9.45
C GLY A 90 5.13 7.57 -9.11
N LEU A 91 6.29 7.50 -9.78
CA LEU A 91 7.31 6.48 -9.48
C LEU A 91 7.91 6.66 -8.08
N ILE A 92 8.17 7.90 -7.64
CA ILE A 92 8.65 8.20 -6.29
C ILE A 92 7.61 7.75 -5.26
N PHE A 93 6.34 8.12 -5.44
CA PHE A 93 5.27 7.70 -4.53
C PHE A 93 5.10 6.18 -4.51
N PHE A 94 5.25 5.50 -5.64
CA PHE A 94 5.20 4.04 -5.68
C PHE A 94 6.30 3.42 -4.81
N CYS A 95 7.56 3.85 -4.97
CA CYS A 95 8.67 3.38 -4.15
C CYS A 95 8.48 3.72 -2.66
N LEU A 96 7.99 4.93 -2.34
CA LEU A 96 7.71 5.34 -0.97
C LEU A 96 6.62 4.50 -0.32
N ASN A 97 5.55 4.18 -1.06
CA ASN A 97 4.48 3.32 -0.54
C ASN A 97 4.99 1.92 -0.23
N ILE A 98 5.80 1.33 -1.12
CA ILE A 98 6.40 0.01 -0.88
C ILE A 98 7.24 0.03 0.40
N TRP A 99 8.10 1.04 0.54
CA TRP A 99 8.99 1.16 1.67
C TRP A 99 8.23 1.38 2.99
N TRP A 100 7.28 2.32 3.03
CA TRP A 100 6.49 2.59 4.22
C TRP A 100 5.62 1.39 4.61
N HIS A 101 4.92 0.78 3.65
CA HIS A 101 4.05 -0.39 3.91
C HIS A 101 4.85 -1.58 4.45
N TYR A 102 6.08 -1.78 3.94
CA TYR A 102 7.00 -2.78 4.46
C TYR A 102 7.34 -2.51 5.92
N LYS A 103 7.73 -1.27 6.25
CA LYS A 103 8.11 -0.89 7.62
C LYS A 103 6.94 -1.01 8.59
N THR A 104 5.76 -0.56 8.19
CA THR A 104 4.53 -0.64 9.00
C THR A 104 4.16 -2.09 9.30
N ASN A 105 4.14 -2.96 8.28
CA ASN A 105 3.82 -4.38 8.49
C ASN A 105 4.91 -5.11 9.30
N ASP A 106 6.20 -4.80 9.13
CA ASP A 106 7.26 -5.34 9.96
C ASP A 106 7.09 -4.91 11.43
N ALA A 107 6.78 -3.63 11.65
CA ALA A 107 6.55 -3.06 12.97
C ALA A 107 5.34 -3.69 13.67
N LYS A 108 4.24 -3.96 12.94
CA LYS A 108 3.05 -4.63 13.46
C LYS A 108 3.29 -6.13 13.69
N ALA A 109 3.71 -6.85 12.66
CA ALA A 109 3.65 -8.32 12.63
C ALA A 109 4.86 -9.01 13.27
N ASN A 110 6.03 -8.34 13.28
CA ASN A 110 7.29 -8.96 13.72
C ASN A 110 7.95 -8.23 14.89
N LYS A 111 7.78 -6.90 15.01
CA LYS A 111 8.34 -6.12 16.14
C LYS A 111 7.31 -5.80 17.22
N TYR A 112 6.02 -5.97 16.94
CA TYR A 112 4.92 -5.71 17.85
C TYR A 112 4.89 -4.28 18.42
N PHE A 113 5.42 -3.31 17.66
CA PHE A 113 5.40 -1.88 18.02
C PHE A 113 4.09 -1.20 17.65
N LEU A 114 3.34 -1.78 16.72
CA LEU A 114 2.07 -1.25 16.23
C LEU A 114 0.98 -2.31 16.39
N ASN A 115 -0.23 -1.86 16.70
CA ASN A 115 -1.42 -2.72 16.62
C ASN A 115 -2.10 -2.57 15.24
N LEU A 116 -3.21 -3.29 15.03
CA LEU A 116 -3.94 -3.24 13.78
C LEU A 116 -4.50 -1.84 13.47
N VAL A 117 -4.99 -1.11 14.47
CA VAL A 117 -5.54 0.23 14.26
C VAL A 117 -4.45 1.19 13.79
N ASP A 118 -3.28 1.17 14.42
CA ASP A 118 -2.16 2.04 14.04
C ASP A 118 -1.72 1.78 12.59
N ASP A 119 -1.62 0.50 12.23
CA ASP A 119 -1.29 0.05 10.88
C ASP A 119 -2.30 0.52 9.84
N GLN A 120 -3.60 0.40 10.12
CA GLN A 120 -4.64 0.86 9.19
C GLN A 120 -4.68 2.40 9.10
N ILE A 121 -4.39 3.13 10.18
CA ILE A 121 -4.24 4.59 10.14
C ILE A 121 -3.08 4.99 9.22
N ILE A 122 -1.92 4.32 9.32
CA ILE A 122 -0.77 4.59 8.45
C ILE A 122 -1.12 4.30 6.98
N HIS A 123 -1.80 3.18 6.69
CA HIS A 123 -2.27 2.86 5.34
C HIS A 123 -3.21 3.95 4.78
N ILE A 124 -4.14 4.47 5.59
CA ILE A 124 -5.02 5.58 5.20
C ILE A 124 -4.20 6.84 4.88
N LEU A 125 -3.21 7.18 5.71
CA LEU A 125 -2.33 8.33 5.47
C LEU A 125 -1.51 8.16 4.18
N GLN A 126 -1.02 6.96 3.90
CA GLN A 126 -0.34 6.63 2.65
C GLN A 126 -1.23 6.86 1.43
N ILE A 127 -2.49 6.39 1.47
CA ILE A 127 -3.46 6.57 0.39
C ILE A 127 -3.75 8.06 0.16
N VAL A 128 -4.05 8.82 1.22
CA VAL A 128 -4.37 10.25 1.11
C VAL A 128 -3.16 11.05 0.62
N ALA A 129 -1.97 10.80 1.15
CA ALA A 129 -0.75 11.47 0.71
C ALA A 129 -0.44 11.16 -0.77
N THR A 130 -0.63 9.92 -1.20
CA THR A 130 -0.43 9.51 -2.59
C THR A 130 -1.45 10.14 -3.51
N PHE A 131 -2.72 10.18 -3.11
CA PHE A 131 -3.79 10.82 -3.87
C PHE A 131 -3.53 12.32 -4.04
N ILE A 132 -3.12 13.02 -2.99
CA ILE A 132 -2.80 14.45 -3.06
C ILE A 132 -1.56 14.65 -3.94
N GLY A 133 -0.46 13.95 -3.65
CA GLY A 133 0.82 14.16 -4.34
C GLY A 133 0.80 13.79 -5.82
N CYS A 134 0.09 12.71 -6.19
CA CYS A 134 -0.03 12.28 -7.57
C CYS A 134 -1.23 12.91 -8.29
N GLY A 135 -2.37 13.06 -7.61
CA GLY A 135 -3.61 13.58 -8.19
C GLY A 135 -3.52 15.06 -8.56
N ILE A 136 -2.75 15.87 -7.82
CA ILE A 136 -2.49 17.26 -8.21
C ILE A 136 -1.85 17.34 -9.62
N CYS A 137 -1.03 16.35 -10.02
CA CYS A 137 -0.40 16.32 -11.34
C CYS A 137 -1.27 15.74 -12.45
N LEU A 138 -2.45 15.20 -12.15
CA LEU A 138 -3.38 14.61 -13.12
C LEU A 138 -4.50 15.57 -13.53
N TYR A 139 -4.83 16.52 -12.65
CA TYR A 139 -5.98 17.41 -12.81
C TYR A 139 -5.60 18.88 -13.03
N PHE A 140 -4.30 19.21 -12.97
CA PHE A 140 -3.72 20.53 -13.26
C PHE A 140 -2.49 20.36 -14.15
#